data_AF-A0A2V1BDM6-F1
#
_entry.id   AF-A0A2V1BDM6-F1
#
_cell.length_a   1.000
_cell.length_b   1.000
_cell.length_c   1.000
_cell.angle_alpha   90.00
_cell.angle_beta   90.00
_cell.angle_gamma   90.00
#
_symmetry.space_group_name_H-M   'P 1'
#
loop_
_entity.id
_entity.type
_entity.pdbx_description
1 polymer ?
#
loop_
_entity_poly.entity_id
_entity_poly.type
_entity_poly.pdbx_seq_one_letter_code
_entity_poly.pdbx_strand_id
1 'polypeptide(L)'
;MLRNIPNKVDQAMLKEIVDESSYGKYDFMYLRIDFSNNCNVGYAFINFHDFVETRSNQKWQRFRSDKVAEVSYATIQGRDCLIQKFRNSSVMLEPEHYRPKLFFILQDGQELAGKEEPFPPSDNASKLKRSCENAEHVGLFAPSAGQHFRDEQRRRRSQYDRGTSLAERDEYYDEGLYLGYPNY
;
A
#
# COMPACT_ATOMS: atom_id res chain seq x y z
N MET A 1 -2.33 3.30 9.10
CA MET A 1 -0.90 2.93 8.97
C MET A 1 -0.38 2.58 10.36
N LEU A 2 0.17 1.38 10.50
CA LEU A 2 0.79 0.90 11.73
C LEU A 2 2.30 1.00 11.60
N ARG A 3 2.97 1.63 12.55
CA ARG A 3 4.41 1.95 12.53
C ARG A 3 5.14 1.29 13.70
N ASN A 4 6.47 1.39 13.65
CA ASN A 4 7.39 0.82 14.64
C ASN A 4 7.24 -0.70 14.80
N ILE A 5 6.96 -1.41 13.70
CA ILE A 5 6.90 -2.87 13.70
C ILE A 5 8.33 -3.42 13.87
N PRO A 6 8.56 -4.43 14.72
CA PRO A 6 9.86 -5.10 14.80
C PRO A 6 10.19 -5.81 13.49
N ASN A 7 11.41 -5.66 12.98
CA ASN A 7 11.79 -6.05 11.61
C ASN A 7 11.65 -7.56 11.31
N LYS A 8 11.68 -8.40 12.35
CA LYS A 8 11.52 -9.86 12.25
C LYS A 8 10.06 -10.34 12.28
N VAL A 9 9.10 -9.43 12.43
CA VAL A 9 7.69 -9.76 12.30
C VAL A 9 7.39 -10.00 10.82
N ASP A 10 6.84 -11.16 10.51
CA ASP A 10 6.31 -11.47 9.19
C ASP A 10 4.81 -11.13 9.09
N GLN A 11 4.24 -11.32 7.90
CA GLN A 11 2.83 -11.00 7.65
C GLN A 11 1.88 -11.86 8.48
N ALA A 12 2.19 -13.14 8.69
CA ALA A 12 1.35 -14.07 9.45
C ALA A 12 1.34 -13.71 10.93
N MET A 13 2.51 -13.45 11.52
CA MET A 13 2.68 -13.00 12.90
C MET A 13 1.98 -11.65 13.12
N LEU A 14 2.10 -10.71 12.17
CA LEU A 14 1.37 -9.44 12.26
C LEU A 14 -0.14 -9.68 12.25
N LYS A 15 -0.64 -10.58 11.40
CA LYS A 15 -2.06 -10.94 11.35
C LYS A 15 -2.55 -11.51 12.67
N GLU A 16 -1.85 -12.50 13.23
CA GLU A 16 -2.18 -13.07 14.55
C GLU A 16 -2.25 -11.99 15.63
N ILE A 17 -1.29 -11.07 15.62
CA ILE A 17 -1.28 -9.94 16.54
C ILE A 17 -2.53 -9.08 16.29
N VAL A 18 -2.82 -8.64 15.07
CA VAL A 18 -4.01 -7.80 14.79
C VAL A 18 -5.33 -8.50 15.15
N ASP A 19 -5.42 -9.81 14.94
CA ASP A 19 -6.61 -10.61 15.24
C ASP A 19 -6.98 -10.58 16.74
N GLU A 20 -6.02 -10.50 17.66
CA GLU A 20 -6.29 -10.46 19.12
C GLU A 20 -7.24 -9.33 19.53
N SER A 21 -7.17 -8.17 18.87
CA SER A 21 -7.99 -6.99 19.19
C SER A 21 -9.07 -6.70 18.15
N SER A 22 -8.89 -7.21 16.93
CA SER A 22 -9.59 -6.71 15.75
C SER A 22 -9.96 -7.81 14.75
N TYR A 23 -10.06 -9.06 15.18
CA TYR A 23 -10.53 -10.17 14.35
C TYR A 23 -11.83 -9.81 13.61
N GLY A 24 -11.83 -9.98 12.28
CA GLY A 24 -12.99 -9.71 11.42
C GLY A 24 -13.41 -8.23 11.32
N LYS A 25 -12.56 -7.29 11.76
CA LYS A 25 -12.83 -5.83 11.74
C LYS A 25 -11.94 -5.06 10.76
N TYR A 26 -11.16 -5.75 9.93
CA TYR A 26 -10.33 -5.18 8.90
C TYR A 26 -10.46 -6.02 7.62
N ASP A 27 -10.36 -5.36 6.48
CA ASP A 27 -10.59 -5.96 5.15
C ASP A 27 -9.34 -5.94 4.26
N PHE A 28 -8.26 -5.28 4.69
CA PHE A 28 -7.00 -5.16 3.96
C PHE A 28 -5.81 -5.15 4.92
N MET A 29 -4.74 -5.87 4.59
CA MET A 29 -3.44 -5.79 5.27
C MET A 29 -2.28 -5.89 4.30
N TYR A 30 -1.28 -5.03 4.45
CA TYR A 30 -0.03 -5.10 3.72
C TYR A 30 1.15 -4.70 4.62
N LEU A 31 2.02 -5.66 4.93
CA LEU A 31 3.31 -5.43 5.59
C LEU A 31 4.37 -5.20 4.51
N ARG A 32 5.01 -4.03 4.50
CA ARG A 32 6.03 -3.73 3.50
C ARG A 32 7.35 -4.41 3.86
N ILE A 33 7.93 -5.09 2.88
CA ILE A 33 9.17 -5.87 3.03
C ILE A 33 10.33 -5.19 2.29
N ASP A 34 11.51 -5.28 2.91
CA ASP A 34 12.79 -5.08 2.25
C ASP A 34 13.32 -6.44 1.82
N PHE A 35 13.28 -6.71 0.52
CA PHE A 35 13.74 -7.97 -0.05
C PHE A 35 15.25 -8.17 0.02
N SER A 36 16.03 -7.09 0.13
CA SER A 36 17.49 -7.17 0.23
C SER A 36 17.92 -7.71 1.59
N ASN A 37 17.22 -7.28 2.64
CA ASN A 37 17.51 -7.65 4.03
C ASN A 37 16.58 -8.75 4.58
N ASN A 38 15.64 -9.23 3.76
CA ASN A 38 14.59 -10.18 4.13
C ASN A 38 13.90 -9.84 5.47
N CYS A 39 13.51 -8.57 5.62
CA CYS A 39 12.88 -8.09 6.84
C CYS A 39 11.85 -7.00 6.51
N ASN A 40 10.88 -6.76 7.39
CA ASN A 40 9.96 -5.65 7.16
C ASN A 40 10.65 -4.29 7.36
N VAL A 41 10.11 -3.26 6.70
CA VAL A 41 10.63 -1.87 6.80
C VAL A 41 10.06 -1.10 8.00
N GLY A 42 9.42 -1.78 8.95
CA GLY A 42 8.92 -1.20 10.20
C GLY A 42 7.51 -0.63 10.15
N TYR A 43 6.75 -0.83 9.06
CA TYR A 43 5.37 -0.38 8.99
C TYR A 43 4.47 -1.25 8.10
N ALA A 44 3.16 -1.18 8.36
CA ALA A 44 2.12 -1.84 7.59
C ALA A 44 0.93 -0.90 7.30
N PHE A 45 0.19 -1.21 6.25
CA PHE A 45 -1.11 -0.62 5.96
C PHE A 45 -2.19 -1.63 6.34
N ILE A 46 -3.18 -1.16 7.09
CA ILE A 46 -4.34 -1.96 7.50
C ILE A 46 -5.55 -1.05 7.35
N ASN A 47 -6.60 -1.53 6.69
CA ASN A 47 -7.87 -0.82 6.56
C ASN A 47 -8.88 -1.44 7.54
N PHE A 48 -9.32 -0.64 8.51
CA PHE A 48 -10.24 -1.07 9.55
C PHE A 48 -11.64 -0.49 9.28
N HIS A 49 -12.68 -1.28 9.54
CA HIS A 49 -14.07 -0.82 9.47
C HIS A 49 -14.51 -0.15 10.77
N ASP A 50 -14.11 -0.70 11.92
CA ASP A 50 -14.25 -0.09 13.24
C ASP A 50 -12.88 -0.18 13.92
N PHE A 51 -12.10 0.90 13.82
CA PHE A 51 -10.80 0.95 14.48
C PHE A 51 -10.99 1.04 15.99
N VAL A 52 -10.65 -0.03 16.70
CA VAL A 52 -10.64 0.00 18.16
C VAL A 52 -9.35 0.72 18.59
N GLU A 53 -9.50 1.84 19.30
CA GLU A 53 -8.39 2.62 19.88
C GLU A 53 -7.45 1.81 20.78
N THR A 54 -7.80 0.57 21.12
CA THR A 54 -7.09 -0.32 22.04
C THR A 54 -5.63 -0.59 21.68
N ARG A 55 -5.21 -0.46 20.41
CA ARG A 55 -3.83 -0.78 19.97
C ARG A 55 -2.87 0.41 19.92
N SER A 56 -3.36 1.64 19.98
CA SER A 56 -2.48 2.81 19.97
C SER A 56 -1.67 2.87 21.28
N ASN A 57 -0.37 3.14 21.20
CA ASN A 57 0.54 3.26 22.36
C ASN A 57 0.79 1.96 23.16
N GLN A 58 0.50 0.78 22.59
CA GLN A 58 0.86 -0.49 23.22
C GLN A 58 2.28 -0.96 22.81
N LYS A 59 3.01 -1.55 23.75
CA LYS A 59 4.27 -2.25 23.45
C LYS A 59 4.00 -3.55 22.69
N TRP A 60 4.93 -3.95 21.84
CA TRP A 60 4.88 -5.26 21.18
C TRP A 60 5.24 -6.38 22.17
N GLN A 61 4.26 -6.82 22.96
CA GLN A 61 4.48 -7.74 24.09
C GLN A 61 5.09 -9.10 23.69
N ARG A 62 4.90 -9.55 22.45
CA ARG A 62 5.45 -10.81 21.93
C ARG A 62 6.91 -10.75 21.49
N PHE A 63 7.54 -9.58 21.46
CA PHE A 63 8.92 -9.45 20.97
C PHE A 63 9.84 -8.84 22.02
N ARG A 64 11.12 -9.25 22.00
CA ARG A 64 12.23 -8.58 22.72
C ARG A 64 12.56 -7.23 22.07
N SER A 65 11.56 -6.41 21.78
CA SER A 65 11.72 -5.12 21.13
C SER A 65 11.10 -4.05 22.02
N ASP A 66 11.87 -3.01 22.31
CA ASP A 66 11.40 -1.84 23.05
C ASP A 66 10.56 -0.90 22.18
N LYS A 67 10.33 -1.25 20.90
CA LYS A 67 9.49 -0.48 19.99
C LYS A 67 8.07 -0.39 20.53
N VAL A 68 7.45 0.78 20.40
CA VAL A 68 6.07 1.05 20.77
C VAL A 68 5.25 1.21 19.49
N ALA A 69 4.14 0.48 19.38
CA ALA A 69 3.28 0.54 18.22
C ALA A 69 2.64 1.94 18.09
N GLU A 70 2.78 2.54 16.92
CA GLU A 70 2.20 3.84 16.60
C GLU A 70 1.20 3.69 15.45
N VAL A 71 0.07 4.40 15.56
CA VAL A 71 -0.98 4.38 14.55
C VAL A 71 -1.21 5.79 14.01
N SER A 72 -1.23 5.90 12.69
CA SER A 72 -1.58 7.14 12.00
C SER A 72 -2.51 6.84 10.83
N TYR A 73 -3.31 7.82 10.39
CA TYR A 73 -3.99 7.71 9.11
C TYR A 73 -2.96 7.53 7.97
N ALA A 74 -3.35 6.76 6.95
CA ALA A 74 -2.56 6.58 5.75
C ALA A 74 -2.99 7.62 4.70
N THR A 75 -2.11 7.98 3.77
CA THR A 75 -2.47 8.89 2.68
C THR A 75 -3.58 8.32 1.78
N ILE A 76 -3.54 7.02 1.51
CA ILE A 76 -4.60 6.31 0.78
C ILE A 76 -5.57 5.75 1.83
N GLN A 77 -6.84 6.08 1.69
CA GLN A 77 -7.93 5.65 2.58
C GLN A 77 -8.95 4.84 1.78
N GLY A 78 -9.53 3.82 2.44
CA GLY A 78 -10.59 2.98 1.86
C GLY A 78 -10.08 1.78 1.06
N ARG A 79 -10.85 0.69 1.12
CA ARG A 79 -10.56 -0.60 0.47
C ARG A 79 -10.37 -0.47 -1.05
N ASP A 80 -11.30 0.18 -1.74
CA ASP A 80 -11.26 0.28 -3.21
C ASP A 80 -10.03 1.04 -3.70
N CYS A 81 -9.67 2.14 -3.03
CA CYS A 81 -8.46 2.89 -3.36
C CYS A 81 -7.19 2.06 -3.13
N LEU A 82 -7.16 1.22 -2.08
CA LEU A 82 -6.05 0.30 -1.82
C LEU A 82 -5.97 -0.80 -2.88
N ILE A 83 -7.10 -1.40 -3.27
CA ILE A 83 -7.16 -2.37 -4.38
C ILE A 83 -6.61 -1.74 -5.66
N GLN A 84 -7.09 -0.55 -6.03
CA GLN A 84 -6.63 0.16 -7.24
C GLN A 84 -5.15 0.56 -7.18
N LYS A 85 -4.63 0.80 -5.98
CA LYS A 85 -3.21 1.08 -5.76
C LYS A 85 -2.35 -0.15 -6.03
N PHE A 86 -2.78 -1.32 -5.57
CA PHE A 86 -1.94 -2.52 -5.52
C PHE A 86 -2.20 -3.52 -6.65
N ARG A 87 -3.41 -3.61 -7.24
CA ARG A 87 -3.75 -4.62 -8.25
C ARG A 87 -2.84 -4.62 -9.49
N ASN A 88 -2.29 -3.45 -9.83
CA ASN A 88 -1.35 -3.25 -10.95
C ASN A 88 0.08 -2.93 -10.49
N SER A 89 0.40 -3.21 -9.23
CA SER A 89 1.74 -3.01 -8.66
C SER A 89 2.58 -4.26 -8.87
N SER A 90 3.87 -4.08 -9.15
CA SER A 90 4.84 -5.18 -9.26
C SER A 90 4.90 -6.05 -8.00
N VAL A 91 4.54 -5.52 -6.83
CA VAL A 91 4.43 -6.31 -5.58
C VAL A 91 3.49 -7.50 -5.69
N MET A 92 2.49 -7.47 -6.58
CA MET A 92 1.58 -8.60 -6.79
C MET A 92 2.25 -9.77 -7.53
N LEU A 93 3.45 -9.58 -8.07
CA LEU A 93 4.27 -10.62 -8.72
C LEU A 93 5.23 -11.30 -7.73
N GLU A 94 5.47 -10.71 -6.56
CA GLU A 94 6.34 -11.24 -5.51
C GLU A 94 5.77 -12.51 -4.86
N PRO A 95 6.50 -13.25 -4.02
CA PRO A 95 5.93 -14.37 -3.28
C PRO A 95 4.66 -14.01 -2.48
N GLU A 96 3.70 -14.93 -2.40
CA GLU A 96 2.36 -14.69 -1.85
C GLU A 96 2.36 -14.09 -0.42
N HIS A 97 3.29 -14.52 0.43
CA HIS A 97 3.45 -14.06 1.81
C HIS A 97 4.08 -12.65 1.94
N TYR A 98 4.39 -12.00 0.82
CA TYR A 98 4.83 -10.60 0.77
C TYR A 98 3.82 -9.68 0.08
N ARG A 99 2.70 -10.23 -0.42
CA ARG A 99 1.68 -9.46 -1.13
C ARG A 99 0.70 -8.80 -0.17
N PRO A 100 0.09 -7.67 -0.56
CA PRO A 100 -1.14 -7.18 0.06
C PRO A 100 -2.23 -8.26 0.07
N LYS A 101 -2.94 -8.38 1.18
CA LYS A 101 -4.03 -9.36 1.35
C LYS A 101 -5.35 -8.66 1.66
N LEU A 102 -6.42 -9.21 1.13
CA LEU A 102 -7.80 -8.84 1.47
C LEU A 102 -8.39 -9.87 2.42
N PHE A 103 -9.35 -9.45 3.23
CA PHE A 103 -10.03 -10.32 4.20
C PHE A 103 -11.51 -10.01 4.23
N PHE A 104 -12.31 -11.06 4.42
CA PHE A 104 -13.72 -10.89 4.73
C PHE A 104 -13.89 -10.34 6.15
N ILE A 105 -14.83 -9.43 6.33
CA ILE A 105 -15.19 -8.86 7.62
C ILE A 105 -16.43 -9.55 8.21
N LEU A 106 -16.74 -9.23 9.46
CA LEU A 106 -17.94 -9.75 10.14
C LEU A 106 -19.24 -9.45 9.37
N GLN A 107 -19.27 -8.37 8.59
CA GLN A 107 -20.43 -7.99 7.78
C GLN A 107 -20.66 -8.91 6.57
N ASP A 108 -19.60 -9.57 6.07
CA ASP A 108 -19.70 -10.51 4.94
C ASP A 108 -20.22 -11.90 5.36
N GLY A 109 -20.25 -12.15 6.67
CA GLY A 109 -20.72 -13.40 7.26
C GLY A 109 -19.74 -13.94 8.29
N GLN A 110 -20.29 -14.43 9.41
CA GLN A 110 -19.48 -14.86 10.56
C GLN A 110 -18.55 -16.05 10.26
N GLU A 111 -18.91 -16.91 9.30
CA GLU A 111 -18.09 -18.03 8.86
C GLU A 111 -16.96 -17.64 7.90
N LEU A 112 -17.08 -16.47 7.25
CA LEU A 112 -16.09 -15.93 6.33
C LEU A 112 -15.14 -14.97 7.02
N ALA A 113 -15.61 -14.25 8.04
CA ALA A 113 -14.85 -13.24 8.76
C ALA A 113 -13.43 -13.72 9.12
N GLY A 114 -12.42 -12.95 8.73
CA GLY A 114 -11.01 -13.23 8.96
C GLY A 114 -10.35 -14.17 7.96
N LYS A 115 -11.11 -14.81 7.06
CA LYS A 115 -10.56 -15.58 5.92
C LYS A 115 -10.07 -14.63 4.83
N GLU A 116 -9.04 -15.08 4.13
CA GLU A 116 -8.45 -14.35 3.02
C GLU A 116 -9.39 -14.34 1.81
N GLU A 117 -9.58 -13.15 1.25
CA GLU A 117 -10.30 -12.92 0.01
C GLU A 117 -9.30 -12.83 -1.16
N PRO A 118 -9.57 -13.44 -2.33
CA PRO A 118 -8.72 -13.30 -3.50
C PRO A 118 -8.54 -11.83 -3.93
N PHE A 119 -7.29 -11.42 -4.13
CA PHE A 119 -7.02 -10.07 -4.64
C PHE A 119 -7.47 -9.94 -6.11
N PRO A 120 -8.20 -8.87 -6.49
CA PRO A 120 -8.60 -8.67 -7.88
C PRO A 120 -7.41 -8.67 -8.85
N PRO A 121 -7.52 -9.32 -10.02
CA PRO A 121 -6.42 -9.38 -10.98
C PRO A 121 -6.06 -7.99 -11.51
N SER A 122 -4.86 -7.85 -12.06
CA SER A 122 -4.44 -6.66 -12.80
C SER A 122 -5.42 -6.36 -13.93
N ASP A 123 -5.88 -5.11 -14.03
CA ASP A 123 -6.75 -4.62 -15.10
C ASP A 123 -6.00 -3.72 -16.10
N ASN A 124 -4.76 -3.33 -15.81
CA ASN A 124 -3.98 -2.42 -16.64
C ASN A 124 -2.54 -2.89 -16.81
N ALA A 125 -2.27 -3.59 -17.91
CA ALA A 125 -0.97 -4.16 -18.23
C ALA A 125 0.13 -3.09 -18.39
N SER A 126 -0.18 -1.94 -18.99
CA SER A 126 0.78 -0.85 -19.17
C SER A 126 1.21 -0.24 -17.84
N LYS A 127 0.28 -0.12 -16.88
CA LYS A 127 0.58 0.34 -15.52
C LYS A 127 1.44 -0.68 -14.77
N LEU A 128 1.14 -1.98 -14.90
CA LEU A 128 1.95 -3.05 -14.32
C LEU A 128 3.37 -3.05 -14.87
N LYS A 129 3.53 -2.98 -16.19
CA LYS A 129 4.85 -2.93 -16.86
C LYS A 129 5.71 -1.78 -16.31
N ARG A 130 5.16 -0.56 -16.27
CA ARG A 130 5.85 0.60 -15.70
C ARG A 130 6.18 0.41 -14.21
N SER A 131 5.31 -0.26 -13.45
CA SER A 131 5.59 -0.57 -12.05
C SER A 131 6.79 -1.52 -11.89
N CYS A 132 6.93 -2.51 -12.77
CA CYS A 132 8.08 -3.42 -12.76
C CYS A 132 9.37 -2.67 -13.09
N GLU A 133 9.39 -1.92 -14.19
CA GLU A 133 10.54 -1.09 -14.59
C GLU A 133 10.96 -0.13 -13.47
N ASN A 134 10.00 0.50 -12.80
CA ASN A 134 10.29 1.39 -11.69
C ASN A 134 10.84 0.65 -10.45
N ALA A 135 10.41 -0.57 -10.18
CA ALA A 135 10.93 -1.36 -9.05
C ALA A 135 12.38 -1.81 -9.26
N GLU A 136 12.79 -2.01 -10.52
CA GLU A 136 14.18 -2.31 -10.88
C GLU A 136 15.11 -1.10 -10.69
N HIS A 137 14.62 0.11 -10.94
CA HIS A 137 15.42 1.34 -10.95
C HIS A 137 15.34 2.19 -9.67
N VAL A 138 14.23 2.13 -8.93
CA VAL A 138 14.01 2.92 -7.71
C VAL A 138 14.16 2.02 -6.49
N GLY A 139 15.30 2.15 -5.80
CA GLY A 139 15.54 1.48 -4.53
C GLY A 139 14.51 1.83 -3.44
N LEU A 140 14.52 1.06 -2.35
CA LEU A 140 13.56 1.18 -1.23
C LEU A 140 13.46 2.59 -0.63
N PHE A 141 14.56 3.34 -0.66
CA PHE A 141 14.66 4.70 -0.15
C PHE A 141 14.71 5.70 -1.30
N ALA A 142 14.02 6.83 -1.14
CA ALA A 142 14.16 7.93 -2.07
C ALA A 142 15.64 8.36 -2.14
N PRO A 143 16.22 8.55 -3.33
CA PRO A 143 17.59 9.03 -3.45
C PRO A 143 17.77 10.31 -2.63
N SER A 144 18.77 10.30 -1.74
CA SER A 144 18.95 11.33 -0.71
C SER A 144 19.30 12.72 -1.28
N ALA A 145 19.70 12.79 -2.55
CA ALA A 145 19.98 14.03 -3.26
C ALA A 145 18.66 14.73 -3.66
N GLY A 146 18.17 15.63 -2.80
CA GLY A 146 17.06 16.54 -3.13
C GLY A 146 15.92 16.64 -2.11
N GLN A 147 16.06 16.07 -0.91
CA GLN A 147 15.02 16.15 0.14
C GLN A 147 14.62 17.61 0.45
N HIS A 148 15.58 18.53 0.53
CA HIS A 148 15.31 19.95 0.81
C HIS A 148 14.42 20.62 -0.25
N PHE A 149 14.64 20.35 -1.54
CA PHE A 149 13.82 20.95 -2.62
C PHE A 149 12.43 20.32 -2.72
N ARG A 150 12.30 19.01 -2.43
CA ARG A 150 11.01 18.29 -2.48
C ARG A 150 10.07 18.69 -1.33
N ASP A 151 10.60 18.94 -0.14
CA ASP A 151 9.81 19.42 1.00
C ASP A 151 9.34 20.87 0.79
N GLU A 152 10.14 21.71 0.14
CA GLU A 152 9.75 23.06 -0.26
C GLU A 152 8.65 23.08 -1.33
N GLN A 153 8.70 22.15 -2.30
CA GLN A 153 7.63 21.98 -3.30
C GLN A 153 6.34 21.43 -2.69
N ARG A 154 6.42 20.53 -1.69
CA ARG A 154 5.24 20.00 -0.98
C ARG A 154 4.52 21.06 -0.16
N ARG A 155 5.25 22.02 0.43
CA ARG A 155 4.65 23.14 1.17
C ARG A 155 3.93 24.15 0.26
N ARG A 156 4.25 24.21 -1.03
CA ARG A 156 3.69 25.20 -1.98
C ARG A 156 2.49 24.71 -2.80
N ARG A 157 2.00 23.47 -2.63
CA ARG A 157 0.79 22.99 -3.34
C ARG A 157 -0.23 22.42 -2.36
N SER A 158 -1.04 23.32 -1.81
CA SER A 158 -2.37 22.99 -1.29
C SER A 158 -3.39 23.74 -2.14
N GLN A 159 -4.11 22.99 -2.98
CA GLN A 159 -5.52 23.11 -3.33
C GLN A 159 -5.77 22.15 -4.51
N TYR A 160 -6.59 21.12 -4.30
CA TYR A 160 -6.94 20.05 -5.25
C TYR A 160 -5.87 18.96 -5.44
N ASP A 161 -5.93 18.00 -4.51
CA ASP A 161 -5.49 16.62 -4.69
C ASP A 161 -6.24 16.02 -5.91
N ARG A 162 -5.59 16.03 -7.08
CA ARG A 162 -5.98 15.21 -8.23
C ARG A 162 -4.84 14.25 -8.48
N GLY A 163 -5.14 12.97 -8.33
CA GLY A 163 -4.20 11.89 -8.59
C GLY A 163 -3.49 12.04 -9.93
N THR A 164 -2.26 11.56 -9.99
CA THR A 164 -1.58 11.18 -11.24
C THR A 164 -1.64 12.21 -12.38
N SER A 165 -1.28 13.48 -12.14
CA SER A 165 -1.26 14.53 -13.17
C SER A 165 -0.26 14.31 -14.31
N LEU A 166 0.56 13.25 -14.24
CA LEU A 166 1.49 12.88 -15.31
C LEU A 166 0.84 11.89 -16.31
N ALA A 167 -0.17 11.13 -15.90
CA ALA A 167 -0.85 10.19 -16.79
C ALA A 167 -1.84 10.89 -17.74
N GLU A 168 -2.57 11.90 -17.27
CA GLU A 168 -3.51 12.69 -18.10
C GLU A 168 -2.81 13.50 -19.20
N ARG A 169 -1.52 13.81 -19.02
CA ARG A 169 -0.77 14.61 -19.99
C ARG A 169 -0.34 13.77 -21.20
N ASP A 170 -0.05 12.48 -21.00
CA ASP A 170 0.32 11.57 -22.09
C ASP A 170 -0.90 11.09 -22.89
N GLU A 171 -2.08 10.92 -22.25
CA GLU A 171 -3.32 10.60 -22.98
C GLU A 171 -3.74 11.70 -23.97
N TYR A 172 -3.45 12.97 -23.66
CA TYR A 172 -3.73 14.08 -24.58
C TYR A 172 -2.76 14.17 -25.78
N TYR A 173 -1.54 13.61 -25.65
CA TYR A 173 -0.57 13.59 -26.75
C TYR A 173 -0.77 12.42 -27.71
N ASP A 174 -1.42 11.33 -27.28
CA ASP A 174 -1.67 10.16 -28.12
C ASP A 174 -2.88 10.37 -29.07
N GLU A 175 -3.93 11.09 -28.65
CA GLU A 175 -5.07 11.42 -29.54
C GLU A 175 -4.74 12.48 -30.60
N GLY A 176 -3.71 13.32 -30.38
CA GLY A 176 -3.35 14.41 -31.30
C GLY A 176 -2.61 13.99 -32.58
N LEU A 177 -2.17 12.73 -32.68
CA LEU A 177 -1.34 12.26 -33.79
C LEU A 177 -2.12 11.55 -34.91
N TYR A 178 -3.45 11.47 -34.84
CA TYR A 178 -4.30 10.81 -35.84
C TYR A 178 -5.18 11.75 -36.71
N LEU A 179 -4.83 13.02 -36.83
CA LEU A 179 -5.49 13.93 -37.78
C LEU A 179 -4.47 14.66 -38.67
N GLY A 180 -3.83 13.90 -39.54
CA GLY A 180 -3.03 14.41 -40.66
C GLY A 180 -3.81 14.41 -41.98
N TYR A 181 -4.33 15.60 -42.33
CA TYR A 181 -4.62 16.21 -43.65
C TYR A 181 -5.19 15.41 -44.87
N PRO A 182 -6.02 16.08 -45.70
CA PRO A 182 -6.75 15.47 -46.82
C PRO A 182 -5.87 15.36 -48.07
N ASN A 183 -6.02 14.28 -48.84
CA ASN A 183 -5.49 14.17 -50.19
C ASN A 183 -6.65 14.08 -51.19
N TYR A 184 -6.73 15.14 -52.01
CA TYR A 184 -7.25 15.30 -53.38
C TYR A 184 -8.50 14.52 -53.82
#